data_AF-A0A8T9ANK2-F1
#
_entry.id   AF-A0A8T9ANK2-F1
#
_cell.length_a   1.000
_cell.length_b   1.000
_cell.length_c   1.000
_cell.angle_alpha   90.00
_cell.angle_beta   90.00
_cell.angle_gamma   90.00
#
_symmetry.space_group_name_H-M   'P 1'
#
loop_
_entity.id
_entity.type
_entity.pdbx_description
1 polymer ?
#
loop_
_entity_poly.entity_id
_entity_poly.type
_entity_poly.pdbx_seq_one_letter_code
_entity_poly.pdbx_strand_id
1 'polypeptide(L)'
;LAAHPDLAGFFAANDIMALGVERAVQTSGKDVKVIGLDGIVDALKSIAAGELTATVAQYPYVVGAMGVEACALAAKGKELPANVPAPVLLINKANADASLKNFPRPGGDYPDPFREMLK
;
A
#
# COMPACT_ATOMS: atom_id res chain seq x y z
N LEU A 1 23.07 -7.03 5.02
CA LEU A 1 23.71 -5.95 5.81
C LEU A 1 25.20 -6.20 6.08
N ALA A 2 25.59 -7.31 6.71
CA ALA A 2 27.01 -7.62 6.96
C ALA A 2 27.76 -8.06 5.68
N ALA A 3 27.14 -8.92 4.86
CA ALA A 3 27.74 -9.45 3.64
C ALA A 3 27.87 -8.44 2.48
N HIS A 4 27.06 -7.38 2.50
CA HIS A 4 26.99 -6.37 1.44
C HIS A 4 27.17 -4.98 2.09
N PRO A 5 28.42 -4.47 2.18
CA PRO A 5 28.71 -3.21 2.84
C PRO A 5 28.16 -1.99 2.07
N ASP A 6 27.98 -2.11 0.76
CA ASP A 6 27.50 -1.11 -0.21
C ASP A 6 25.98 -1.20 -0.49
N LEU A 7 25.25 -2.01 0.29
CA LEU A 7 23.81 -2.19 0.09
C LEU A 7 23.05 -0.88 0.27
N ALA A 8 22.42 -0.39 -0.81
CA ALA A 8 21.65 0.86 -0.81
C ALA A 8 20.21 0.71 -0.29
N GLY A 9 19.60 -0.48 -0.43
CA GLY A 9 18.22 -0.67 0.00
C GLY A 9 17.70 -2.09 -0.05
N PHE A 10 16.52 -2.26 0.52
CA PHE A 10 15.70 -3.46 0.47
C PHE A 10 14.32 -3.15 -0.11
N PHE A 11 13.82 -4.07 -0.93
CA PHE A 11 12.42 -4.15 -1.31
C PHE A 11 11.84 -5.41 -0.69
N ALA A 12 10.88 -5.26 0.22
CA ALA A 12 10.20 -6.36 0.89
C ALA A 12 8.85 -6.61 0.25
N ALA A 13 8.48 -7.88 0.08
CA ALA A 13 7.24 -8.24 -0.59
C ALA A 13 5.97 -7.92 0.22
N ASN A 14 6.11 -7.56 1.51
CA ASN A 14 5.02 -6.99 2.31
C ASN A 14 5.56 -6.11 3.45
N ASP A 15 4.66 -5.39 4.11
CA ASP A 15 4.98 -4.43 5.16
C ASP A 15 5.50 -5.09 6.44
N ILE A 16 5.01 -6.29 6.79
CA ILE A 16 5.48 -7.01 7.98
C ILE A 16 6.95 -7.39 7.84
N MET A 17 7.36 -7.88 6.66
CA MET A 17 8.76 -8.14 6.35
C MET A 17 9.57 -6.85 6.29
N ALA A 18 9.02 -5.78 5.68
CA ALA A 18 9.67 -4.48 5.62
C ALA A 18 10.00 -3.94 7.01
N LEU A 19 9.04 -4.01 7.94
CA LEU A 19 9.23 -3.58 9.34
C LEU A 19 10.28 -4.44 10.08
N GLY A 20 10.36 -5.73 9.77
CA GLY A 20 11.41 -6.60 10.30
C GLY A 20 12.81 -6.20 9.80
N VAL A 21 12.93 -5.92 8.49
CA VAL A 21 14.16 -5.44 7.87
C VAL A 21 14.56 -4.07 8.42
N GLU A 22 13.61 -3.14 8.55
CA GLU A 22 13.82 -1.80 9.09
C GLU A 22 14.43 -1.85 10.51
N ARG A 23 13.89 -2.70 11.40
CA ARG A 23 14.48 -2.90 12.75
C ARG A 23 15.93 -3.39 12.70
N ALA A 24 16.25 -4.27 11.75
CA ALA A 24 17.62 -4.75 11.57
C ALA A 24 18.55 -3.65 11.01
N VAL A 25 18.05 -2.81 10.09
CA VAL A 25 18.77 -1.65 9.55
C VAL A 25 19.08 -0.65 10.67
N GLN A 26 18.08 -0.27 11.47
CA GLN A 26 18.25 0.64 12.61
C GLN A 26 19.30 0.13 13.60
N THR A 27 19.22 -1.15 13.97
CA THR A 27 20.19 -1.77 14.88
C THR A 27 21.61 -1.78 14.29
N SER A 28 21.73 -1.89 12.96
CA SER A 28 23.04 -1.88 12.29
C SER A 28 23.70 -0.50 12.22
N GLY A 29 22.95 0.58 12.46
CA GLY A 29 23.42 1.96 12.34
C GLY A 29 23.75 2.39 10.89
N LYS A 30 23.32 1.62 9.89
CA LYS A 30 23.53 1.93 8.47
C LYS A 30 22.38 2.75 7.91
N ASP A 31 22.67 3.63 6.96
CA ASP A 31 21.64 4.30 6.15
C ASP A 31 21.30 3.44 4.93
N VAL A 32 20.29 2.57 5.06
CA VAL A 32 19.80 1.67 4.00
C VAL A 32 18.30 1.91 3.85
N LYS A 33 17.83 2.15 2.63
CA LYS A 33 16.41 2.40 2.39
C LYS A 33 15.61 1.11 2.44
N VAL A 34 14.41 1.14 3.02
CA VAL A 34 13.54 -0.04 3.12
C VAL A 34 12.15 0.30 2.59
N ILE A 35 11.75 -0.40 1.53
CA ILE A 35 10.45 -0.23 0.86
C ILE A 35 9.60 -1.48 1.07
N GLY A 36 8.38 -1.31 1.57
CA GLY A 36 7.38 -2.35 1.71
C GLY A 36 6.29 -2.35 0.63
N LEU A 37 5.29 -3.20 0.85
CA LEU A 37 4.08 -3.36 0.05
C LEU A 37 2.93 -3.65 1.04
N ASP A 38 1.78 -3.01 0.86
CA ASP A 38 0.45 -3.26 1.50
C ASP A 38 -0.19 -1.93 1.91
N GLY A 39 0.53 -1.13 2.71
CA GLY A 39 0.03 0.09 3.34
C GLY A 39 -0.64 -0.16 4.70
N ILE A 40 -0.15 -1.11 5.51
CA ILE A 40 -0.73 -1.39 6.83
C ILE A 40 -0.46 -0.23 7.80
N VAL A 41 -1.36 -0.05 8.78
CA VAL A 41 -1.28 1.07 9.75
C VAL A 41 0.10 1.17 10.43
N ASP A 42 0.72 0.05 10.79
CA ASP A 42 2.03 0.05 11.44
C ASP A 42 3.15 0.52 10.49
N ALA A 43 3.11 0.16 9.21
CA ALA A 43 4.03 0.68 8.21
C ALA A 43 3.82 2.18 8.01
N LEU A 44 2.57 2.63 7.91
CA LEU A 44 2.26 4.07 7.78
C LEU A 44 2.77 4.87 8.98
N LYS A 45 2.61 4.36 10.21
CA LYS A 45 3.16 4.98 11.43
C LYS A 45 4.68 5.01 11.43
N SER A 46 5.34 3.92 11.04
CA SER A 46 6.80 3.87 10.97
C SER A 46 7.33 4.86 9.92
N ILE A 47 6.70 4.96 8.75
CA ILE A 47 7.02 5.98 7.74
C ILE A 47 6.78 7.39 8.28
N ALA A 48 5.65 7.62 8.95
CA ALA A 48 5.35 8.90 9.60
C ALA A 48 6.32 9.25 10.72
N ALA A 49 6.95 8.27 11.38
CA ALA A 49 8.04 8.48 12.33
C ALA A 49 9.37 8.77 11.64
N GLY A 50 9.51 8.45 10.34
CA GLY A 50 10.76 8.62 9.58
C GLY A 50 11.71 7.42 9.69
N GLU A 51 11.17 6.27 10.08
CA GLU A 51 11.88 5.00 10.19
C GLU A 51 11.84 4.27 8.83
N LEU A 52 10.77 3.50 8.56
CA LEU A 52 10.55 2.86 7.27
C LEU A 52 10.52 3.90 6.15
N THR A 53 11.21 3.64 5.02
CA THR A 53 11.36 4.65 3.97
C THR A 53 10.06 4.88 3.20
N ALA A 54 9.40 3.80 2.77
CA ALA A 54 8.15 3.88 2.02
C ALA A 54 7.40 2.54 2.00
N THR A 55 6.14 2.57 1.57
CA THR A 55 5.37 1.37 1.19
C THR A 55 4.51 1.66 -0.04
N VAL A 56 4.28 0.64 -0.87
CA VAL A 56 3.32 0.71 -1.98
C VAL A 56 1.98 0.18 -1.47
N ALA A 57 1.03 1.07 -1.19
CA ALA A 57 -0.27 0.71 -0.64
C ALA A 57 -1.23 0.22 -1.74
N GLN A 58 -2.01 -0.82 -1.43
CA GLN A 58 -2.92 -1.48 -2.40
C GLN A 58 -4.41 -1.44 -1.99
N TYR A 59 -4.73 -0.85 -0.83
CA TYR A 59 -6.09 -0.60 -0.32
C TYR A 59 -7.07 -1.79 -0.47
N PRO A 60 -6.82 -2.94 0.18
CA PRO A 60 -7.65 -4.14 0.05
C PRO A 60 -9.11 -3.92 0.43
N TYR A 61 -9.41 -2.96 1.30
CA TYR A 61 -10.78 -2.55 1.62
C TYR A 61 -11.54 -2.06 0.38
N VAL A 62 -10.90 -1.24 -0.47
CA VAL A 62 -11.49 -0.72 -1.70
C VAL A 62 -11.64 -1.84 -2.73
N VAL A 63 -10.61 -2.66 -2.90
CA VAL A 63 -10.64 -3.82 -3.79
C VAL A 63 -11.79 -4.77 -3.43
N GLY A 64 -12.01 -5.01 -2.12
CA GLY A 64 -13.13 -5.81 -1.64
C GLY A 64 -14.49 -5.19 -1.95
N ALA A 65 -14.64 -3.87 -1.77
CA ALA A 65 -15.87 -3.16 -2.12
C ALA A 65 -16.18 -3.25 -3.62
N MET A 66 -15.19 -3.00 -4.47
CA MET A 66 -15.30 -3.13 -5.93
C MET A 66 -15.67 -4.56 -6.35
N GLY A 67 -15.16 -5.58 -5.66
CA GLY A 67 -15.55 -6.97 -5.90
C GLY A 67 -17.03 -7.24 -5.62
N VAL A 68 -17.59 -6.67 -4.55
CA VAL A 68 -19.02 -6.79 -4.24
C VAL A 68 -19.87 -6.06 -5.28
N GLU A 69 -19.44 -4.86 -5.69
CA GLU A 69 -20.10 -4.08 -6.74
C GLU A 69 -20.12 -4.83 -8.08
N ALA A 70 -18.99 -5.45 -8.46
CA ALA A 70 -18.90 -6.31 -9.64
C ALA A 70 -19.87 -7.51 -9.56
N CYS A 71 -19.95 -8.19 -8.42
CA CYS A 71 -20.91 -9.28 -8.20
C CYS A 71 -22.36 -8.80 -8.36
N ALA A 72 -22.71 -7.61 -7.85
CA ALA A 72 -24.04 -7.06 -7.98
C ALA A 72 -24.41 -6.73 -9.44
N LEU A 73 -23.46 -6.21 -10.23
CA LEU A 73 -23.63 -5.96 -11.66
C LEU A 73 -23.77 -7.26 -12.46
N ALA A 74 -22.94 -8.26 -12.16
CA ALA A 74 -23.04 -9.58 -12.78
C ALA A 74 -24.40 -10.24 -12.52
N ALA A 75 -24.94 -10.11 -11.30
CA ALA A 75 -26.27 -10.61 -10.95
C ALA A 75 -27.41 -9.93 -11.75
N LYS A 76 -27.17 -8.71 -12.27
CA LYS A 76 -28.08 -7.98 -13.18
C LYS A 76 -27.83 -8.28 -14.66
N GLY A 77 -26.95 -9.23 -14.98
CA GLY A 77 -26.60 -9.60 -16.35
C GLY A 77 -25.78 -8.55 -17.11
N LYS A 78 -25.08 -7.65 -16.40
CA LYS A 78 -24.20 -6.65 -17.02
C LYS A 78 -22.88 -7.28 -17.46
N GLU A 79 -22.38 -6.84 -18.61
CA GLU A 79 -21.01 -7.14 -19.02
C GLU A 79 -20.02 -6.34 -18.16
N LEU A 80 -18.97 -7.02 -17.68
CA LEU A 80 -17.96 -6.42 -16.81
C LEU A 80 -16.63 -6.30 -17.55
N PRO A 81 -15.80 -5.29 -17.24
CA PRO A 81 -14.42 -5.25 -17.68
C PRO A 81 -13.67 -6.51 -17.21
N ALA A 82 -12.85 -7.09 -18.10
CA ALA A 82 -12.06 -8.28 -17.77
C ALA A 82 -10.98 -7.99 -16.70
N ASN A 83 -10.49 -6.76 -16.65
CA ASN A 83 -9.49 -6.32 -15.68
C ASN A 83 -9.85 -4.92 -15.18
N VAL A 84 -9.73 -4.70 -13.87
CA VAL A 84 -9.87 -3.39 -13.24
C VAL A 84 -8.64 -3.18 -12.34
N PRO A 85 -7.85 -2.11 -12.56
CA PRO A 85 -6.67 -1.85 -11.75
C PRO A 85 -7.08 -1.53 -10.31
N ALA A 86 -6.40 -2.14 -9.34
CA ALA A 86 -6.53 -1.75 -7.95
C ALA A 86 -5.99 -0.33 -7.74
N PRO A 87 -6.56 0.46 -6.82
CA PRO A 87 -5.94 1.71 -6.40
C PRO A 87 -4.58 1.43 -5.78
N VAL A 88 -3.56 2.15 -6.24
CA VAL A 88 -2.19 2.05 -5.71
C VAL A 88 -1.67 3.44 -5.39
N LEU A 89 -1.01 3.59 -4.25
CA LEU A 89 -0.32 4.82 -3.87
C LEU A 89 1.03 4.50 -3.23
N LEU A 90 2.09 5.16 -3.70
CA LEU A 90 3.35 5.16 -2.98
C LEU A 90 3.21 6.06 -1.75
N ILE A 91 3.36 5.49 -0.56
CA ILE A 91 3.34 6.20 0.70
C ILE A 91 4.77 6.36 1.19
N ASN A 92 5.16 7.60 1.45
CA ASN A 92 6.44 8.00 2.01
C ASN A 92 6.21 9.09 3.08
N LYS A 93 7.29 9.64 3.64
CA LYS A 93 7.20 10.67 4.69
C LYS A 93 6.31 11.86 4.33
N ALA A 94 6.23 12.24 3.05
CA ALA A 94 5.47 13.41 2.60
C ALA A 94 3.95 13.21 2.68
N ASN A 95 3.45 11.97 2.66
CA ASN A 95 2.02 11.67 2.60
C ASN A 95 1.55 10.61 3.63
N ALA A 96 2.42 10.12 4.50
CA ALA A 96 2.08 9.12 5.52
C ALA A 96 1.00 9.61 6.49
N ASP A 97 1.09 10.85 6.99
CA ASP A 97 0.09 11.42 7.90
C ASP A 97 -1.28 11.59 7.24
N ALA A 98 -1.31 12.00 5.97
CA ALA A 98 -2.54 12.09 5.20
C ALA A 98 -3.13 10.69 4.97
N SER A 99 -2.29 9.70 4.68
CA SER A 99 -2.71 8.31 4.46
C SER A 99 -3.26 7.67 5.73
N LEU A 100 -2.66 7.95 6.89
CA LEU A 100 -3.17 7.50 8.20
C LEU A 100 -4.59 8.04 8.48
N LYS A 101 -4.86 9.30 8.12
CA LYS A 101 -6.19 9.92 8.29
C LYS A 101 -7.24 9.31 7.35
N ASN A 102 -6.83 8.90 6.16
CA ASN A 102 -7.74 8.38 5.13
C ASN A 102 -7.94 6.86 5.20
N PHE A 103 -7.11 6.15 5.97
CA PHE A 103 -7.20 4.70 6.14
C PHE A 103 -8.64 4.27 6.52
N PRO A 104 -9.22 3.22 5.90
CA PRO A 104 -8.57 2.22 5.02
C PRO A 104 -8.66 2.54 3.52
N ARG A 105 -8.97 3.77 3.12
CA ARG A 105 -9.15 4.19 1.72
C ARG A 105 -8.00 5.11 1.27
N PRO A 106 -7.74 5.22 -0.04
CA PRO A 106 -6.87 6.29 -0.55
C PRO A 106 -7.52 7.65 -0.27
N GLY A 107 -6.69 8.68 -0.15
CA GLY A 107 -7.17 10.06 -0.16
C GLY A 107 -7.56 10.48 -1.57
N GLY A 108 -8.73 11.10 -1.71
CA GLY A 108 -9.25 11.57 -3.00
C GLY A 108 -9.92 10.47 -3.83
N ASP A 109 -10.14 10.78 -5.11
CA ASP A 109 -10.81 9.90 -6.04
C ASP A 109 -9.87 8.82 -6.57
N TYR A 110 -10.43 7.65 -6.85
CA TYR A 110 -9.76 6.54 -7.51
C TYR A 110 -10.66 5.95 -8.59
N PRO A 111 -10.09 5.37 -9.67
CA PRO A 111 -10.88 4.74 -10.71
C PRO A 111 -11.72 3.58 -10.14
N ASP A 112 -13.03 3.69 -10.28
CA ASP A 112 -14.00 2.67 -9.89
C ASP A 112 -15.10 2.60 -10.96
N PRO A 113 -14.93 1.75 -12.00
CA PRO A 113 -15.91 1.66 -13.08
C PRO A 113 -17.24 1.07 -12.61
N PHE A 114 -17.25 0.29 -11.52
CA PHE A 114 -18.45 -0.41 -11.07
C PHE A 114 -19.45 0.54 -10.41
N ARG A 115 -18.97 1.53 -9.65
CA ARG A 115 -19.84 2.58 -9.10
C ARG A 115 -20.63 3.33 -10.16
N GLU A 116 -19.99 3.70 -11.26
CA GLU A 116 -20.67 4.40 -12.35
C GLU A 116 -21.69 3.49 -13.06
N MET A 117 -21.37 2.19 -13.22
CA MET A 117 -22.28 1.21 -13.81
C MET A 117 -23.48 0.84 -12.91
N LEU A 118 -23.37 1.08 -11.60
CA LEU A 118 -24.42 0.82 -10.62
C LEU A 118 -25.43 1.96 -10.49
N LYS A 119 -25.09 3.18 -10.94
CA LYS A 119 -26.04 4.29 -11.09
C LYS A 119 -27.09 3.95 -12.13
#